data_AF-Q7UX04-F1
#
_entry.id   AF-Q7UX04-F1
#
_cell.length_a   1.000
_cell.length_b   1.000
_cell.length_c   1.000
_cell.angle_alpha   90.00
_cell.angle_beta   90.00
_cell.angle_gamma   90.00
#
_symmetry.space_group_name_H-M   'P 1'
#
loop_
_entity.id
_entity.type
_entity.pdbx_description
1 polymer ?
#
loop_
_entity_poly.entity_id
_entity_poly.type
_entity_poly.pdbx_seq_one_letter_code
_entity_poly.pdbx_strand_id
1 'polypeptide(L)'
;MSLLLFRTDLMRNSSLRVCSLAGVSSLVLLAGLSAGCRGRGVLPAPGTMNQQQARAIVHDPYPLTDIGPNDQGSRPPSYQQPLPGPVRNRLSADAMPWLGR
;
A
#
# COMPACT_ATOMS: atom_id res chain seq x y z
N MET A 1 38.48 -6.35 47.17
CA MET A 1 37.03 -6.09 47.31
C MET A 1 36.49 -4.99 46.39
N SER A 2 37.27 -4.48 45.42
CA SER A 2 36.87 -3.34 44.57
C SER A 2 36.52 -3.70 43.11
N LEU A 3 36.93 -4.88 42.63
CA LEU A 3 36.64 -5.37 41.27
C LEU A 3 35.20 -5.91 41.10
N LEU A 4 34.58 -6.39 42.18
CA LEU A 4 33.21 -6.93 42.15
C LEU A 4 32.15 -5.81 42.08
N LEU A 5 32.39 -4.68 42.75
CA LEU A 5 31.51 -3.50 42.70
C LEU A 5 31.49 -2.85 41.31
N PHE A 6 32.65 -2.72 40.66
CA PHE A 6 32.74 -2.16 39.30
C PHE A 6 31.98 -3.01 38.26
N ARG A 7 32.01 -4.35 38.43
CA ARG A 7 31.30 -5.28 37.55
C ARG A 7 29.77 -5.23 37.76
N THR A 8 29.31 -4.97 38.98
CA THR A 8 27.87 -4.83 39.27
C THR A 8 27.28 -3.51 38.79
N ASP A 9 28.03 -2.41 38.83
CA ASP A 9 27.57 -1.10 38.33
C ASP A 9 27.52 -1.05 36.80
N LEU A 10 28.50 -1.67 36.12
CA LEU A 10 28.50 -1.78 34.67
C LEU A 10 27.29 -2.59 34.16
N MET A 11 26.98 -3.71 34.81
CA MET A 11 25.82 -4.57 34.49
C MET A 11 24.48 -3.91 34.79
N ARG A 12 24.41 -3.06 35.81
CA ARG A 12 23.20 -2.31 36.16
C ARG A 12 22.91 -1.20 35.15
N ASN A 13 23.93 -0.45 34.71
CA ASN A 13 23.80 0.62 33.73
C ASN A 13 23.46 0.10 32.32
N SER A 14 24.03 -1.03 31.90
CA SER A 14 23.67 -1.67 30.62
C SER A 14 22.22 -2.19 30.63
N SER A 15 21.77 -2.75 31.75
CA SER A 15 20.38 -3.23 31.91
C SER A 15 19.36 -2.08 31.89
N LEU A 16 19.64 -0.96 32.56
CA LEU A 16 18.78 0.23 32.51
C LEU A 16 18.70 0.83 31.10
N ARG A 17 19.80 0.88 30.35
CA ARG A 17 19.84 1.37 28.97
C ARG A 17 19.07 0.48 28.00
N VAL A 18 19.17 -0.84 28.14
CA VAL A 18 18.43 -1.82 27.32
C VAL A 18 16.92 -1.72 27.57
N CYS A 19 16.49 -1.61 28.84
CA CYS A 19 15.07 -1.40 29.16
C CYS A 19 14.53 -0.07 28.63
N SER A 20 15.33 1.01 28.70
CA SER A 20 14.93 2.32 28.16
C SER A 20 14.79 2.28 26.63
N LEU A 21 15.73 1.67 25.92
CA LEU A 21 15.67 1.50 24.47
C LEU A 21 14.49 0.61 24.03
N ALA A 22 14.23 -0.47 24.76
CA ALA A 22 13.08 -1.34 24.50
C ALA A 22 11.74 -0.61 24.72
N GLY A 23 11.66 0.21 25.77
CA GLY A 23 10.47 1.03 26.07
C GLY A 23 10.20 2.09 25.00
N VAL A 24 11.24 2.80 24.54
CA VAL A 24 11.12 3.80 23.45
C VAL A 24 10.72 3.12 22.14
N SER A 25 11.29 1.96 21.82
CA SER A 25 10.94 1.19 20.62
C SER A 25 9.45 0.75 20.63
N SER A 26 8.96 0.25 21.77
CA SER A 26 7.54 -0.09 21.92
C SER A 26 6.62 1.12 21.75
N LEU A 27 6.98 2.28 22.31
CA LEU A 27 6.19 3.51 22.17
C LEU A 27 6.14 4.01 20.71
N VAL A 28 7.26 3.93 19.98
CA VAL A 28 7.31 4.31 18.56
C VAL A 28 6.44 3.39 17.70
N LEU A 29 6.48 2.07 17.94
CA LEU A 29 5.63 1.10 17.25
C LEU A 29 4.14 1.35 17.53
N LEU A 30 3.76 1.59 18.78
CA LEU A 30 2.37 1.87 19.16
C LEU A 30 1.86 3.20 18.58
N ALA A 31 2.71 4.23 18.51
CA ALA A 31 2.40 5.50 17.86
C ALA A 31 2.23 5.35 16.33
N GLY A 32 3.05 4.52 15.69
CA GLY A 32 2.93 4.21 14.26
C GLY A 32 1.63 3.48 13.91
N LEU A 33 1.17 2.58 14.78
CA LEU A 33 -0.08 1.83 14.57
C LEU A 33 -1.34 2.70 14.79
N SER A 34 -1.25 3.77 15.59
CA SER A 34 -2.36 4.68 15.87
C SER A 34 -2.49 5.83 14.85
N ALA A 35 -1.48 6.03 13.99
CA ALA A 35 -1.59 6.82 12.78
C ALA A 35 -2.45 6.08 11.73
N GLY A 36 -3.76 6.02 11.97
CA GLY A 36 -4.71 5.35 11.09
C GLY A 36 -4.78 5.94 9.68
N CYS A 37 -5.26 5.13 8.74
CA CYS A 37 -5.39 5.40 7.31
C CYS A 37 -6.42 6.50 6.93
N ARG A 38 -6.64 7.53 7.75
CA ARG A 38 -7.48 8.69 7.41
C ARG A 38 -6.73 9.65 6.47
N GLY A 39 -6.49 9.19 5.23
CA GLY A 39 -6.46 10.00 4.00
C GLY A 39 -5.40 11.09 3.83
N ARG A 40 -4.59 11.41 4.83
CA ARG A 40 -3.45 12.35 4.72
C ARG A 40 -2.14 11.60 4.88
N GLY A 41 -1.92 10.63 3.99
CA GLY A 41 -0.61 10.01 3.83
C GLY A 41 0.37 10.99 3.17
N VAL A 42 1.66 10.66 3.24
CA VAL A 42 2.71 11.31 2.44
C VAL A 42 2.49 11.08 0.93
N LEU A 43 1.67 10.08 0.61
CA LEU A 43 1.29 9.73 -0.75
C LEU A 43 0.18 10.66 -1.27
N PRO A 44 0.19 10.98 -2.57
CA PRO A 44 -0.87 11.76 -3.18
C PRO A 44 -2.23 11.07 -2.99
N ALA A 45 -3.29 11.88 -2.88
CA ALA A 45 -4.64 11.37 -2.75
C ALA A 45 -4.97 10.42 -3.92
N PRO A 46 -5.66 9.28 -3.67
CA PRO A 46 -5.88 8.23 -4.67
C PRO A 46 -6.83 8.62 -5.82
N GLY A 47 -7.28 9.88 -5.89
CA GLY A 47 -8.20 10.38 -6.91
C GLY A 47 -9.66 10.03 -6.64
N THR A 48 -10.56 10.43 -7.55
CA THR A 48 -11.99 10.12 -7.46
C THR A 48 -12.25 8.62 -7.70
N MET A 49 -13.40 8.11 -7.25
CA MET A 49 -13.79 6.71 -7.48
C MET A 49 -13.74 6.33 -8.96
N ASN A 50 -14.21 7.22 -9.84
CA ASN A 50 -14.18 7.00 -11.30
C ASN A 50 -12.75 6.91 -11.84
N GLN A 51 -11.82 7.73 -11.35
CA GLN A 51 -10.42 7.67 -11.74
C GLN A 51 -9.77 6.36 -11.30
N GLN A 52 -10.07 5.91 -10.08
CA GLN A 52 -9.57 4.63 -9.56
C GLN A 52 -10.12 3.46 -10.36
N GLN A 53 -11.41 3.47 -10.70
CA GLN A 53 -12.03 2.44 -11.54
C GLN A 53 -11.44 2.43 -12.96
N ALA A 54 -11.27 3.58 -13.59
CA ALA A 54 -10.66 3.67 -14.92
C ALA A 54 -9.22 3.11 -14.92
N ARG A 55 -8.43 3.43 -13.89
CA ARG A 55 -7.08 2.86 -13.71
C ARG A 55 -7.10 1.36 -13.49
N ALA A 56 -8.05 0.85 -12.70
CA ALA A 56 -8.20 -0.58 -12.47
C ALA A 56 -8.50 -1.35 -13.76
N ILE A 57 -9.30 -0.75 -14.66
CA ILE A 57 -9.60 -1.34 -15.98
C ILE A 57 -8.37 -1.34 -16.89
N VAL A 58 -7.58 -0.26 -16.90
CA VAL A 58 -6.39 -0.14 -17.77
C VAL A 58 -5.26 -1.08 -17.35
N HIS A 59 -5.09 -1.28 -16.04
CA HIS A 59 -4.02 -2.13 -15.47
C HIS A 59 -4.50 -3.55 -15.13
N ASP A 60 -5.61 -3.97 -15.73
CA ASP A 60 -6.16 -5.31 -15.55
C ASP A 60 -5.23 -6.37 -16.18
N PRO A 61 -4.75 -7.37 -15.42
CA PRO A 61 -3.83 -8.38 -15.94
C PRO A 61 -4.52 -9.41 -16.86
N TYR A 62 -5.86 -9.47 -16.87
CA TYR A 62 -6.58 -10.47 -17.64
C TYR A 62 -6.72 -10.06 -19.11
N PRO A 63 -6.52 -11.00 -20.06
CA PRO A 63 -6.63 -10.69 -21.48
C PRO A 63 -8.06 -10.29 -21.85
N LEU A 64 -8.16 -9.42 -22.85
CA LEU A 64 -9.42 -9.02 -23.43
C LEU A 64 -9.89 -10.07 -24.44
N THR A 65 -11.18 -10.36 -24.45
CA THR A 65 -11.79 -11.40 -25.32
C THR A 65 -11.64 -11.11 -26.81
N ASP A 66 -11.42 -9.86 -27.19
CA ASP A 66 -11.23 -9.41 -28.58
C ASP A 66 -9.77 -9.35 -29.03
N ILE A 67 -8.80 -9.54 -28.12
CA ILE A 67 -7.36 -9.39 -28.40
C ILE A 67 -6.58 -10.67 -28.08
N GLY A 68 -6.93 -11.36 -26.99
CA GLY A 68 -6.19 -12.51 -26.48
C GLY A 68 -7.03 -13.79 -26.39
N PRO A 69 -6.41 -14.89 -25.94
CA PRO A 69 -7.11 -16.11 -25.60
C PRO A 69 -8.16 -15.85 -24.52
N ASN A 70 -9.27 -16.58 -24.60
CA ASN A 70 -10.30 -16.55 -23.56
C ASN A 70 -9.67 -16.88 -22.19
N ASP A 71 -9.98 -16.09 -21.17
CA ASP A 71 -9.45 -16.19 -19.82
C ASP A 71 -10.02 -17.38 -19.01
N GLN A 72 -10.89 -18.19 -19.62
CA GLN A 72 -11.44 -19.47 -19.11
C GLN A 72 -11.98 -19.40 -17.67
N GLY A 73 -12.49 -18.24 -17.24
CA GLY A 73 -12.99 -18.10 -15.89
C GLY A 73 -11.91 -17.86 -14.82
N SER A 74 -10.66 -17.59 -15.21
CA SER A 74 -9.57 -17.29 -14.27
C SER A 74 -9.78 -15.98 -13.51
N ARG A 75 -10.63 -15.10 -14.03
CA ARG A 75 -11.05 -13.87 -13.40
C ARG A 75 -12.09 -14.13 -12.28
N PRO A 76 -12.22 -13.27 -11.26
CA PRO A 76 -13.29 -13.44 -10.28
C PRO A 76 -14.70 -13.25 -10.89
N PRO A 77 -15.75 -13.95 -10.37
CA PRO A 77 -17.11 -13.98 -10.92
C PRO A 77 -17.72 -12.63 -11.31
N SER A 78 -17.48 -11.59 -10.51
CA SER A 78 -18.03 -10.25 -10.73
C SER A 78 -17.31 -9.43 -11.79
N TYR A 79 -16.15 -9.89 -12.27
CA TYR A 79 -15.34 -9.16 -13.23
C TYR A 79 -15.27 -9.88 -14.59
N GLN A 80 -15.83 -11.09 -14.72
CA GLN A 80 -15.78 -11.95 -15.92
C GLN A 80 -16.10 -11.23 -17.23
N GLN A 81 -16.95 -10.21 -17.18
CA GLN A 81 -17.37 -9.45 -18.34
C GLN A 81 -16.58 -8.14 -18.42
N PRO A 82 -15.62 -8.02 -19.35
CA PRO A 82 -14.93 -6.76 -19.59
C PRO A 82 -15.90 -5.71 -20.14
N LEU A 83 -15.51 -4.43 -20.03
CA LEU A 83 -16.32 -3.35 -20.60
C LEU A 83 -16.44 -3.52 -22.13
N PRO A 84 -17.59 -3.13 -22.72
CA PRO A 84 -17.74 -3.08 -24.17
C PRO A 84 -16.63 -2.23 -24.81
N GLY A 85 -16.10 -2.70 -25.94
CA GLY A 85 -15.03 -2.00 -26.69
C GLY A 85 -15.27 -0.50 -26.90
N PRO A 86 -16.47 -0.04 -27.29
CA PRO A 86 -16.75 1.40 -27.45
C PRO A 86 -16.59 2.23 -26.17
N VAL A 87 -16.89 1.65 -25.00
CA VAL A 87 -16.70 2.33 -23.69
C VAL A 87 -15.22 2.30 -23.32
N ARG A 88 -14.56 1.17 -23.54
CA ARG A 88 -13.14 0.98 -23.26
C ARG A 88 -12.26 1.95 -24.06
N ASN A 89 -12.56 2.15 -25.35
CA ASN A 89 -11.80 3.08 -26.20
C ASN A 89 -11.93 4.55 -25.77
N ARG A 90 -13.00 4.91 -25.04
CA ARG A 90 -13.17 6.25 -24.49
C ARG A 90 -12.39 6.47 -23.19
N LEU A 91 -12.08 5.42 -22.44
CA LEU A 91 -11.33 5.54 -21.17
C LEU A 91 -9.99 6.25 -21.35
N SER A 92 -9.25 5.97 -22.43
CA SER A 92 -7.98 6.63 -22.71
C SER A 92 -8.16 8.12 -22.98
N ALA A 93 -9.16 8.50 -23.78
CA ALA A 93 -9.47 9.90 -24.09
C ALA A 93 -9.99 10.67 -22.87
N ASP A 94 -10.82 10.03 -22.04
CA ASP A 94 -11.40 10.62 -20.83
C ASP A 94 -10.36 10.73 -19.70
N ALA A 95 -9.44 9.78 -19.60
CA ALA A 95 -8.37 9.78 -18.59
C ALA A 95 -7.18 10.69 -18.96
N MET A 96 -6.97 10.93 -20.26
CA MET A 96 -5.86 11.75 -20.77
C MET A 96 -6.36 12.86 -21.71
N PRO A 97 -7.14 13.86 -21.23
CA PRO A 97 -7.69 14.92 -22.08
C PRO A 97 -6.63 15.74 -22.84
N TRP A 98 -5.39 15.74 -22.33
CA TRP A 98 -4.25 16.45 -22.92
C TRP A 98 -3.60 15.73 -24.10
N LEU A 99 -3.96 14.47 -24.38
CA LEU A 99 -3.33 13.70 -25.47
C LEU A 99 -3.82 14.12 -26.86
N GLY A 100 -4.78 15.06 -26.94
CA GLY A 100 -5.38 15.53 -28.20
C GLY A 100 -6.30 14.49 -28.82
N ARG A 101 -7.53 14.89 -29.13
CA ARG A 101 -8.46 14.07 -29.91
C ARG A 101 -8.24 14.31 -31.40
#